data_AF-A0A8T4J1N6-F1
#
_entry.id   AF-A0A8T4J1N6-F1
#
_cell.length_a   1.000
_cell.length_b   1.000
_cell.length_c   1.000
_cell.angle_alpha   90.00
_cell.angle_beta   90.00
_cell.angle_gamma   90.00
#
_symmetry.space_group_name_H-M   'P 1'
#
loop_
_entity.id
_entity.type
_entity.pdbx_description
1 polymer ?
#
loop_
_entity_poly.entity_id
_entity_poly.type
_entity_poly.pdbx_seq_one_letter_code
_entity_poly.pdbx_strand_id
1 'polypeptide(L)'
;MATAADGGGHSLDFSLAQQLTVIVLCALTAFISHMALAVFNDGVRPFLLDFIQGRGTRSATTAVSFGLSAGFIFGLGAPMALSTGVLNPWLLFLPTDVLGLLSPKKWLAPLLGGAWGAVVVFGLDGANGLAHDLPVDFLTAMQEMSTPILFLFTLFPVLAITRQFGKVRGAVAGVVELALVLLTMKLWPDMFAGALAMAVGVLMLIGFAVVKDVRQRRLDRAGLLRSAAPGAGGGGTGAEGSAADAGGTGASVPAEDPMNSLFSASAARLRRYLPLFMVLGAGVCLLAQMHVFGGGEATSFLIAKGDYAGAAQVDFYRVFGFVPLIATTALASGAYGIAGFTLVYPIGYLLPNPWLAVVVGALV
;
A
#
# COMPACT_ATOMS: atom_id res chain seq x y z
N MET A 1 -2.03 47.18 -2.40
CA MET A 1 -1.14 47.17 -1.22
C MET A 1 -1.04 45.72 -0.78
N ALA A 2 0.05 45.05 -1.18
CA ALA A 2 0.30 43.66 -0.85
C ALA A 2 0.71 43.60 0.62
N THR A 3 -0.12 42.98 1.46
CA THR A 3 0.26 42.62 2.82
C THR A 3 1.14 41.39 2.76
N ALA A 4 2.32 41.52 3.39
CA ALA A 4 3.40 40.56 3.42
C ALA A 4 2.92 39.17 3.85
N ALA A 5 3.44 38.15 3.15
CA ALA A 5 3.37 36.76 3.55
C ALA A 5 4.05 36.63 4.91
N ASP A 6 3.24 36.34 5.93
CA ASP A 6 3.71 35.97 7.25
C ASP A 6 4.45 34.63 7.10
N GLY A 7 5.70 34.57 7.56
CA GLY A 7 6.48 33.34 7.63
C GLY A 7 5.89 32.45 8.72
N GLY A 8 4.81 31.74 8.38
CA GLY A 8 4.08 30.91 9.32
C GLY A 8 4.92 29.71 9.76
N GLY A 9 5.43 29.77 11.00
CA GLY A 9 5.73 28.55 11.73
C GLY A 9 4.43 27.73 11.82
N HIS A 10 4.40 26.57 11.19
CA HIS A 10 3.27 25.65 11.28
C HIS A 10 3.23 25.08 12.70
N SER A 11 2.45 25.66 13.61
CA SER A 11 2.16 25.00 14.89
C SER A 11 1.28 23.76 14.60
N LEU A 12 1.68 22.62 15.17
CA LEU A 12 0.99 21.34 15.04
C LEU A 12 -0.19 21.27 16.03
N ASP A 13 -1.02 22.30 16.03
CA ASP A 13 -2.18 22.42 16.92
C ASP A 13 -3.36 21.60 16.39
N PHE A 14 -3.29 20.28 16.59
CA PHE A 14 -4.44 19.41 16.33
C PHE A 14 -5.59 19.74 17.26
N SER A 15 -6.78 19.97 16.72
CA SER A 15 -8.02 20.06 17.51
C SER A 15 -8.28 18.77 18.28
N LEU A 16 -8.96 18.85 19.43
CA LEU A 16 -9.31 17.67 20.24
C LEU A 16 -9.95 16.54 19.40
N ALA A 17 -10.79 16.89 18.43
CA ALA A 17 -11.41 15.91 17.53
C ALA A 17 -10.38 15.19 16.64
N GLN A 18 -9.42 15.93 16.06
CA GLN A 18 -8.32 15.34 15.28
C GLN A 18 -7.44 14.45 16.14
N GLN A 19 -7.06 14.91 17.34
CA GLN A 19 -6.25 14.15 18.29
C GLN A 19 -6.90 12.80 18.64
N LEU A 20 -8.17 12.84 19.04
CA LEU A 20 -8.94 11.65 19.39
C LEU A 20 -9.10 10.71 18.19
N THR A 21 -9.34 11.26 17.00
CA THR A 21 -9.46 10.45 15.77
C THR A 21 -8.17 9.72 15.46
N VAL A 22 -7.01 10.37 15.57
CA VAL A 22 -5.69 9.73 15.38
C VAL A 22 -5.48 8.61 16.40
N ILE A 23 -5.73 8.87 17.68
CA ILE A 23 -5.54 7.90 18.76
C ILE A 23 -6.44 6.68 18.57
N VAL A 24 -7.73 6.90 18.29
CA VAL A 24 -8.71 5.82 18.07
C VAL A 24 -8.37 5.03 16.81
N LEU A 25 -7.96 5.70 15.73
CA LEU A 25 -7.57 5.04 14.50
C LEU A 25 -6.31 4.19 14.70
N CYS A 26 -5.29 4.69 15.40
CA CYS A 26 -4.09 3.91 15.72
C CYS A 26 -4.39 2.72 16.65
N ALA A 27 -5.35 2.86 17.57
CA ALA A 27 -5.80 1.74 18.39
C ALA A 27 -6.49 0.67 17.54
N LEU A 28 -7.35 1.08 16.59
CA LEU A 28 -8.04 0.19 15.66
C LEU A 28 -7.05 -0.55 14.75
N THR A 29 -6.10 0.16 14.16
CA THR A 29 -5.11 -0.43 13.24
C THR A 29 -4.27 -1.47 13.98
N ALA A 30 -3.76 -1.16 15.17
CA ALA A 30 -3.01 -2.12 15.97
C ALA A 30 -3.85 -3.36 16.35
N PHE A 31 -5.14 -3.19 16.67
CA PHE A 31 -6.04 -4.30 16.95
C PHE A 31 -6.25 -5.22 15.74
N ILE A 32 -6.46 -4.63 14.55
CA ILE A 32 -6.67 -5.39 13.31
C ILE A 32 -5.38 -6.13 12.91
N SER A 33 -4.21 -5.48 13.04
CA SER A 33 -2.90 -6.09 12.77
C SER A 33 -2.60 -7.22 13.77
N HIS A 34 -3.01 -7.09 15.03
CA HIS A 34 -2.89 -8.17 16.03
C HIS A 34 -3.67 -9.43 15.63
N MET A 35 -4.86 -9.26 15.04
CA MET A 35 -5.70 -10.35 14.52
C MET A 35 -5.21 -10.93 13.19
N ALA A 36 -4.11 -10.40 12.64
CA ALA A 36 -3.58 -10.74 11.33
C ALA A 36 -4.62 -10.54 10.20
N LEU A 37 -5.49 -9.54 10.34
CA LEU A 37 -6.59 -9.27 9.40
C LEU A 37 -6.24 -8.21 8.36
N ALA A 38 -5.47 -7.20 8.74
CA ALA A 38 -4.97 -6.17 7.84
C ALA A 38 -3.62 -5.67 8.31
N VAL A 39 -2.81 -5.16 7.39
CA VAL A 39 -1.60 -4.39 7.66
C VAL A 39 -1.47 -3.28 6.63
N PHE A 40 -0.79 -2.20 6.99
CA PHE A 40 -0.45 -1.14 6.07
C PHE A 40 0.77 -1.54 5.21
N ASN A 41 1.76 -2.21 5.80
CA ASN A 41 2.92 -2.65 5.03
C ASN A 41 2.57 -3.84 4.12
N ASP A 42 2.47 -3.56 2.82
CA ASP A 42 2.20 -4.55 1.78
C ASP A 42 3.17 -5.74 1.79
N GLY A 43 4.44 -5.49 2.11
CA GLY A 43 5.48 -6.51 2.16
C GLY A 43 5.32 -7.52 3.31
N VAL A 44 4.49 -7.21 4.31
CA VAL A 44 4.25 -8.07 5.47
C VAL A 44 3.15 -9.10 5.21
N ARG A 45 2.26 -8.86 4.24
CA ARG A 45 1.12 -9.75 3.92
C ARG A 45 1.50 -11.21 3.66
N PRO A 46 2.55 -11.54 2.89
CA PRO A 46 2.97 -12.93 2.72
C PRO A 46 3.35 -13.62 4.04
N PHE A 47 3.96 -12.90 4.98
CA PHE A 47 4.37 -13.44 6.27
C PHE A 47 3.21 -13.59 7.27
N LEU A 48 2.14 -12.79 7.09
CA LEU A 48 0.89 -13.00 7.81
C LEU A 48 0.24 -14.33 7.42
N LEU A 49 0.32 -14.73 6.14
CA LEU A 49 -0.17 -16.03 5.70
C LEU A 49 0.56 -17.17 6.42
N ASP A 50 1.90 -17.10 6.50
CA ASP A 50 2.70 -18.08 7.22
C ASP A 50 2.35 -18.14 8.71
N PHE A 51 2.08 -16.99 9.32
CA PHE A 51 1.62 -16.90 10.71
C PHE A 51 0.23 -17.54 10.90
N ILE A 52 -0.73 -17.24 10.02
CA ILE A 52 -2.10 -17.79 10.06
C ILE A 52 -2.09 -19.31 9.86
N GLN A 53 -1.20 -19.81 9.01
CA GLN A 53 -1.04 -21.24 8.73
C GLN A 53 -0.16 -21.96 9.77
N GLY A 54 0.29 -21.27 10.83
CA GLY A 54 1.06 -21.85 11.93
C GLY A 54 2.53 -22.18 11.58
N ARG A 55 3.03 -21.74 10.42
CA ARG A 55 4.45 -21.89 10.02
C ARG A 55 5.36 -20.83 10.63
N GLY A 56 4.81 -19.67 10.98
CA GLY A 56 5.53 -18.55 11.58
C GLY A 56 5.17 -18.32 13.04
N THR A 57 6.11 -17.76 13.81
CA THR A 57 5.83 -17.27 15.17
C THR A 57 5.53 -15.77 15.14
N ARG A 58 4.75 -15.30 16.12
CA ARG A 58 4.40 -13.88 16.24
C ARG A 58 5.65 -12.98 16.31
N SER A 59 6.69 -13.42 17.03
CA SER A 59 7.97 -12.70 17.14
C SER A 59 8.67 -12.58 15.78
N ALA A 60 8.72 -13.68 15.01
CA ALA A 60 9.34 -13.66 13.68
C ALA A 60 8.59 -12.74 12.71
N THR A 61 7.25 -12.81 12.67
CA THR A 61 6.42 -11.92 11.84
C THR A 61 6.59 -10.46 12.25
N THR A 62 6.70 -10.18 13.56
CA THR A 62 6.95 -8.84 14.08
C THR A 62 8.33 -8.32 13.67
N ALA A 63 9.38 -9.14 13.76
CA ALA A 63 10.73 -8.76 13.36
C ALA A 63 10.81 -8.41 11.87
N VAL A 64 10.14 -9.20 11.01
CA VAL A 64 10.02 -8.90 9.58
C VAL A 64 9.25 -7.59 9.35
N SER A 65 8.11 -7.41 10.03
CA SER A 65 7.33 -6.18 9.93
C SER A 65 8.13 -4.95 10.35
N PHE A 66 8.89 -5.04 11.44
CA PHE A 66 9.77 -3.97 11.90
C PHE A 66 10.88 -3.68 10.90
N GLY A 67 11.58 -4.72 10.42
CA GLY A 67 12.68 -4.57 9.46
C GLY A 67 12.24 -3.94 8.13
N LEU A 68 11.06 -4.31 7.62
CA LEU A 68 10.50 -3.73 6.39
C LEU A 68 9.96 -2.30 6.58
N SER A 69 9.67 -1.89 7.81
CA SER A 69 8.98 -0.63 8.09
C SER A 69 9.89 0.47 8.66
N ALA A 70 10.95 0.10 9.38
CA ALA A 70 11.80 1.04 10.12
C ALA A 70 12.37 2.16 9.23
N GLY A 71 12.87 1.81 8.04
CA GLY A 71 13.38 2.78 7.07
C GLY A 71 12.32 3.81 6.64
N PHE A 72 11.07 3.39 6.46
CA PHE A 72 9.98 4.32 6.12
C PHE A 72 9.52 5.14 7.32
N ILE A 73 9.46 4.56 8.52
CA ILE A 73 9.04 5.27 9.73
C ILE A 73 10.00 6.44 10.02
N PHE A 74 11.30 6.14 10.08
CA PHE A 74 12.32 7.11 10.48
C PHE A 74 12.87 7.94 9.31
N GLY A 75 12.93 7.37 8.10
CA GLY A 75 13.48 8.04 6.93
C GLY A 75 12.49 8.90 6.16
N LEU A 76 11.19 8.64 6.30
CA LEU A 76 10.15 9.31 5.52
C LEU A 76 9.01 9.81 6.40
N GLY A 77 8.44 8.97 7.25
CA GLY A 77 7.26 9.29 8.04
C GLY A 77 7.45 10.44 9.02
N ALA A 78 8.39 10.30 9.96
CA ALA A 78 8.66 11.34 10.95
C ALA A 78 9.20 12.64 10.32
N PRO A 79 10.22 12.60 9.42
CA PRO A 79 10.67 13.80 8.73
C PRO A 79 9.57 14.55 7.99
N MET A 80 8.72 13.83 7.26
CA MET A 80 7.64 14.46 6.48
C MET A 80 6.60 15.12 7.38
N ALA A 81 6.23 14.47 8.49
CA ALA A 81 5.25 15.03 9.42
C ALA A 81 5.78 16.30 10.10
N LEU A 82 7.05 16.31 10.50
CA LEU A 82 7.71 17.49 11.06
C LEU A 82 7.86 18.61 10.04
N SER A 83 8.14 18.27 8.78
CA SER A 83 8.41 19.27 7.77
C SER A 83 7.14 19.88 7.18
N THR A 84 6.08 19.09 6.99
CA THR A 84 4.82 19.57 6.36
C THR A 84 3.76 19.97 7.37
N GLY A 85 3.90 19.56 8.63
CA GLY A 85 2.82 19.67 9.61
C GLY A 85 1.65 18.69 9.35
N VAL A 86 1.78 17.79 8.36
CA VAL A 86 0.71 16.87 7.95
C VAL A 86 1.10 15.44 8.31
N LEU A 87 0.22 14.72 9.02
CA LEU A 87 0.42 13.33 9.37
C LEU A 87 0.41 12.44 8.12
N ASN A 88 1.04 11.29 8.21
CA ASN A 88 1.15 10.37 7.08
C ASN A 88 1.06 8.90 7.51
N PRO A 89 0.72 7.98 6.61
CA PRO A 89 0.54 6.56 6.91
C PRO A 89 1.80 5.89 7.45
N TRP A 90 2.99 6.32 7.03
CA TRP A 90 4.25 5.72 7.46
C TRP A 90 4.54 6.00 8.92
N LEU A 91 4.13 7.17 9.43
CA LEU A 91 4.26 7.51 10.84
C LEU A 91 3.14 6.91 11.70
N LEU A 92 1.90 6.84 11.19
CA LEU A 92 0.77 6.32 11.98
C LEU A 92 0.65 4.80 11.90
N PHE A 93 0.59 4.23 10.71
CA PHE A 93 0.12 2.86 10.51
C PHE A 93 1.24 1.82 10.58
N LEU A 94 2.44 2.13 10.06
CA LEU A 94 3.56 1.19 10.13
C LEU A 94 3.96 0.85 11.57
N PRO A 95 4.05 1.79 12.53
CA PRO A 95 4.33 1.43 13.91
C PRO A 95 3.17 0.64 14.53
N THR A 96 1.91 0.97 14.20
CA THR A 96 0.76 0.21 14.71
C THR A 96 0.70 -1.22 14.17
N ASP A 97 1.20 -1.48 12.95
CA ASP A 97 1.38 -2.84 12.44
C ASP A 97 2.35 -3.62 13.31
N VAL A 98 3.52 -3.02 13.59
CA VAL A 98 4.55 -3.64 14.43
C VAL A 98 4.04 -3.87 15.84
N LEU A 99 3.39 -2.88 16.47
CA LEU A 99 2.86 -2.97 17.82
C LEU A 99 1.70 -3.97 17.93
N GLY A 100 0.82 -3.99 16.93
CA GLY A 100 -0.28 -4.95 16.84
C GLY A 100 0.24 -6.39 16.72
N LEU A 101 1.20 -6.60 15.81
CA LEU A 101 1.85 -7.90 15.63
C LEU A 101 2.64 -8.31 16.87
N LEU A 102 3.38 -7.41 17.51
CA LEU A 102 4.14 -7.67 18.73
C LEU A 102 3.24 -8.08 19.90
N SER A 103 2.05 -7.48 19.99
CA SER A 103 1.18 -7.62 21.15
C SER A 103 0.79 -9.08 21.40
N PRO A 104 1.02 -9.61 22.62
CA PRO A 104 0.64 -10.98 22.96
C PRO A 104 -0.86 -11.15 23.22
N LYS A 105 -1.57 -10.07 23.58
CA LYS A 105 -2.99 -10.11 23.98
C LYS A 105 -3.83 -9.15 23.15
N LYS A 106 -5.01 -9.61 22.74
CA LYS A 106 -5.96 -8.83 21.92
C LYS A 106 -6.36 -7.48 22.51
N TRP A 107 -6.42 -7.35 23.84
CA TRP A 107 -6.78 -6.10 24.51
C TRP A 107 -5.60 -5.13 24.66
N LEU A 108 -4.37 -5.65 24.63
CA LEU A 108 -3.16 -4.84 24.77
C LEU A 108 -2.80 -4.16 23.43
N ALA A 109 -3.12 -4.80 22.31
CA ALA A 109 -2.88 -4.25 20.98
C ALA A 109 -3.48 -2.83 20.77
N PRO A 110 -4.79 -2.60 21.03
CA PRO A 110 -5.36 -1.26 20.89
C PRO A 110 -4.78 -0.24 21.88
N LEU A 111 -4.36 -0.66 23.08
CA LEU A 111 -3.71 0.23 24.03
C LEU A 111 -2.33 0.68 23.52
N LEU A 112 -1.53 -0.23 22.96
CA LEU A 112 -0.23 0.10 22.37
C LEU A 112 -0.39 0.99 21.14
N GLY A 113 -1.36 0.68 20.28
CA GLY A 113 -1.68 1.51 19.12
C GLY A 113 -2.15 2.91 19.51
N GLY A 114 -3.09 3.01 20.44
CA GLY A 114 -3.56 4.31 20.95
C GLY A 114 -2.47 5.11 21.65
N ALA A 115 -1.61 4.45 22.43
CA ALA A 115 -0.44 5.09 23.04
C ALA A 115 0.52 5.65 21.97
N TRP A 116 0.76 4.93 20.88
CA TRP A 116 1.53 5.45 19.75
C TRP A 116 0.86 6.66 19.10
N GLY A 117 -0.45 6.59 18.84
CA GLY A 117 -1.20 7.73 18.33
C GLY A 117 -1.09 8.97 19.22
N ALA A 118 -1.14 8.79 20.54
CA ALA A 118 -0.93 9.87 21.51
C ALA A 118 0.50 10.42 21.47
N VAL A 119 1.51 9.53 21.38
CA VAL A 119 2.92 9.94 21.20
C VAL A 119 3.09 10.76 19.92
N VAL A 120 2.46 10.38 18.81
CA VAL A 120 2.57 11.15 17.57
C VAL A 120 1.90 12.51 17.73
N VAL A 121 0.66 12.56 18.23
CA VAL A 121 -0.10 13.80 18.36
C VAL A 121 0.58 14.78 19.33
N PHE A 122 0.98 14.35 20.52
CA PHE A 122 1.56 15.22 21.54
C PHE A 122 3.08 15.39 21.37
N GLY A 123 3.76 14.36 20.85
CA GLY A 123 5.20 14.38 20.66
C GLY A 123 5.63 15.18 19.43
N LEU A 124 4.81 15.25 18.37
CA LEU A 124 5.11 16.09 17.22
C LEU A 124 5.12 17.58 17.59
N ASP A 125 4.18 18.05 18.40
CA ASP A 125 4.12 19.44 18.83
C ASP A 125 5.34 19.82 19.68
N GLY A 126 5.71 18.97 20.64
CA GLY A 126 6.93 19.14 21.43
C GLY A 126 8.22 19.07 20.59
N ALA A 127 8.28 18.16 19.61
CA ALA A 127 9.42 18.04 18.71
C ALA A 127 9.53 19.23 17.75
N ASN A 128 8.39 19.78 17.29
CA ASN A 128 8.34 20.94 16.42
C ASN A 128 8.81 22.21 17.14
N GLY A 129 8.37 22.42 18.38
CA GLY A 129 8.87 23.52 19.22
C GLY A 129 10.38 23.44 19.44
N LEU A 130 10.89 22.26 19.81
CA LEU A 130 12.33 22.04 19.98
C LEU A 130 13.13 22.20 18.67
N ALA A 131 12.55 21.85 17.53
CA ALA A 131 13.19 21.99 16.22
C ALA A 131 13.31 23.46 15.80
N HIS A 132 12.33 24.30 16.13
CA HIS A 132 12.36 25.74 15.87
C HIS A 132 13.33 26.50 16.79
N ASP A 133 13.63 25.97 17.97
CA ASP A 133 14.64 26.53 18.89
C ASP A 133 16.08 26.23 18.45
N LEU A 134 16.29 25.39 17.42
CA LEU A 134 17.62 25.11 16.91
C LEU A 134 18.14 26.26 16.03
N PRO A 135 19.44 26.63 16.15
CA PRO A 135 20.03 27.73 15.38
C PRO A 135 20.23 27.41 13.89
N VAL A 136 19.94 26.18 13.46
CA VAL A 136 20.07 25.72 12.06
C VAL A 136 18.71 25.20 11.62
N ASP A 137 18.24 25.71 10.47
CA ASP A 137 16.97 25.31 9.87
C ASP A 137 17.09 23.93 9.19
N PHE A 138 17.00 22.89 10.01
CA PHE A 138 16.98 21.51 9.54
C PHE A 138 15.64 21.15 8.87
N LEU A 139 14.54 21.82 9.22
CA LEU A 139 13.21 21.53 8.68
C LEU A 139 13.15 21.79 7.18
N THR A 140 13.65 22.95 6.72
CA THR A 140 13.72 23.27 5.29
C THR A 140 14.64 22.30 4.54
N ALA A 141 15.80 21.95 5.11
CA ALA A 141 16.70 20.95 4.51
C ALA A 141 16.05 19.55 4.40
N MET A 142 15.24 19.14 5.40
CA MET A 142 14.49 17.89 5.35
C MET A 142 13.36 17.91 4.30
N GLN A 143 12.71 19.07 4.09
CA GLN A 143 11.73 19.24 3.00
C GLN A 143 12.42 19.06 1.64
N GLU A 144 13.58 19.68 1.44
CA GLU A 144 14.32 19.59 0.17
C GLU A 144 14.78 18.15 -0.12
N MET A 145 15.15 17.37 0.90
CA MET A 145 15.50 15.95 0.75
C MET A 145 14.36 15.09 0.19
N SER A 146 13.10 15.47 0.42
CA SER A 146 11.94 14.69 -0.05
C SER A 146 11.75 14.79 -1.57
N THR A 147 12.09 15.94 -2.17
CA THR A 147 11.88 16.21 -3.60
C THR A 147 12.57 15.19 -4.52
N PRO A 148 13.88 14.89 -4.38
CA PRO A 148 14.52 13.86 -5.20
C PRO A 148 13.99 12.46 -4.92
N ILE A 149 13.56 12.16 -3.69
CA ILE A 149 12.96 10.86 -3.33
C ILE A 149 11.65 10.66 -4.10
N LEU A 150 10.82 11.70 -4.22
CA LEU A 150 9.58 11.68 -5.00
C LEU A 150 9.81 11.33 -6.48
N PHE A 151 10.84 11.91 -7.09
CA PHE A 151 11.23 11.58 -8.47
C PHE A 151 11.87 10.18 -8.57
N LEU A 152 12.50 9.68 -7.51
CA LEU A 152 13.04 8.32 -7.50
C LEU A 152 11.93 7.26 -7.56
N PHE A 153 10.77 7.53 -6.95
CA PHE A 153 9.62 6.62 -7.02
C PHE A 153 9.06 6.47 -8.43
N THR A 154 9.21 7.49 -9.28
CA THR A 154 8.78 7.35 -10.67
C THR A 154 9.58 6.25 -11.37
N LEU A 155 10.83 5.97 -10.97
CA LEU A 155 11.66 4.94 -11.58
C LEU A 155 11.28 3.51 -11.18
N PHE A 156 10.41 3.31 -10.18
CA PHE A 156 10.06 1.97 -9.70
C PHE A 156 9.44 1.07 -10.78
N PRO A 157 8.47 1.52 -11.59
CA PRO A 157 7.93 0.73 -12.68
C PRO A 157 9.00 0.42 -13.74
N VAL A 158 9.89 1.36 -14.06
CA VAL A 158 11.03 1.13 -14.98
C VAL A 158 11.95 0.04 -14.46
N LEU A 159 12.32 0.09 -13.18
CA LEU A 159 13.16 -0.93 -12.55
C LEU A 159 12.46 -2.29 -12.53
N ALA A 160 11.18 -2.32 -12.20
CA ALA A 160 10.38 -3.54 -12.19
C ALA A 160 10.26 -4.13 -13.60
N ILE A 161 9.98 -3.32 -14.63
CA ILE A 161 9.91 -3.76 -16.03
C ILE A 161 11.27 -4.28 -16.50
N THR A 162 12.35 -3.57 -16.16
CA THR A 162 13.72 -3.97 -16.49
C THR A 162 14.04 -5.33 -15.90
N ARG A 163 13.69 -5.57 -14.64
CA ARG A 163 13.95 -6.83 -13.94
C ARG A 163 13.06 -7.98 -14.42
N GLN A 164 11.79 -7.73 -14.72
CA GLN A 164 10.81 -8.78 -15.05
C GLN A 164 10.71 -9.11 -16.55
N PHE A 165 10.97 -8.12 -17.42
CA PHE A 165 10.74 -8.23 -18.86
C PHE A 165 11.96 -7.84 -19.72
N GLY A 166 13.08 -7.48 -19.09
CA GLY A 166 14.37 -7.23 -19.72
C GLY A 166 14.67 -5.76 -20.02
N LYS A 167 15.96 -5.49 -20.26
CA LYS A 167 16.53 -4.13 -20.37
C LYS A 167 15.88 -3.26 -21.45
N VAL A 168 15.51 -3.85 -22.60
CA VAL A 168 14.92 -3.11 -23.73
C VAL A 168 13.55 -2.53 -23.36
N ARG A 169 12.66 -3.35 -22.78
CA ARG A 169 11.33 -2.89 -22.36
C ARG A 169 11.41 -1.91 -21.21
N GLY A 170 12.38 -2.11 -20.31
CA GLY A 170 12.72 -1.16 -19.25
C GLY A 170 13.14 0.19 -19.80
N ALA A 171 14.03 0.22 -20.80
CA ALA A 171 14.48 1.45 -21.45
C ALA A 171 13.32 2.21 -22.12
N VAL A 172 12.42 1.50 -22.81
CA VAL A 172 11.21 2.10 -23.40
C VAL A 172 10.35 2.74 -22.32
N ALA A 173 10.08 2.04 -21.22
CA ALA A 173 9.33 2.60 -20.10
C ALA A 173 10.02 3.84 -19.51
N GLY A 174 11.35 3.82 -19.38
CA GLY A 174 12.12 4.96 -18.86
C GLY A 174 12.04 6.19 -19.75
N VAL A 175 12.08 6.01 -21.07
CA VAL A 175 11.90 7.13 -22.02
C VAL A 175 10.47 7.69 -21.94
N VAL A 176 9.46 6.81 -21.86
CA VAL A 176 8.05 7.22 -21.74
C VAL A 176 7.81 7.98 -20.44
N GLU A 177 8.29 7.47 -19.31
CA GLU A 177 8.16 8.14 -18.02
C GLU A 177 8.87 9.49 -18.01
N LEU A 178 10.12 9.56 -18.50
CA LEU A 178 10.85 10.81 -18.59
C LEU A 178 10.10 11.84 -19.45
N ALA A 179 9.59 11.42 -20.61
CA ALA A 179 8.80 12.28 -21.47
C ALA A 179 7.52 12.77 -20.78
N LEU A 180 6.83 11.90 -20.03
CA LEU A 180 5.64 12.27 -19.27
C LEU A 180 5.94 13.22 -18.12
N VAL A 181 7.06 13.04 -17.40
CA VAL A 181 7.49 13.99 -16.37
C VAL A 181 7.68 15.36 -17.01
N LEU A 182 8.47 15.47 -18.08
CA LEU A 182 8.74 16.74 -18.76
C LEU A 182 7.48 17.38 -19.34
N LEU A 183 6.60 16.57 -19.93
CA LEU A 183 5.33 17.03 -20.48
C LEU A 183 4.42 17.56 -19.38
N THR A 184 4.34 16.85 -18.25
CA THR A 184 3.49 17.25 -17.12
C THR A 184 4.01 18.54 -16.49
N MET A 185 5.33 18.67 -16.28
CA MET A 185 5.94 19.92 -15.81
C MET A 185 5.61 21.11 -16.72
N LYS A 186 5.45 20.87 -18.03
CA LYS A 186 5.16 21.93 -19.01
C LYS A 186 3.67 22.23 -19.15
N LEU A 187 2.80 21.23 -19.15
CA LEU A 187 1.37 21.36 -19.42
C LEU A 187 0.54 21.62 -18.14
N TRP A 188 0.98 21.06 -17.02
CA TRP A 188 0.29 21.12 -15.74
C TRP A 188 1.29 21.38 -14.60
N PRO A 189 1.80 22.61 -14.49
CA PRO A 189 2.84 22.95 -13.50
C PRO A 189 2.38 22.76 -12.05
N ASP A 190 1.07 22.83 -11.79
CA ASP A 190 0.48 22.64 -10.46
C ASP A 190 0.32 21.16 -10.08
N MET A 191 0.49 20.24 -11.03
CA MET A 191 0.43 18.80 -10.78
C MET A 191 1.82 18.22 -10.50
N PHE A 192 1.90 17.29 -9.54
CA PHE A 192 3.11 16.52 -9.34
C PHE A 192 3.42 15.66 -10.59
N ALA A 193 4.44 16.05 -11.34
CA ALA A 193 4.81 15.44 -12.61
C ALA A 193 5.10 13.93 -12.51
N GLY A 194 5.59 13.47 -11.36
CA GLY A 194 5.86 12.07 -11.12
C GLY A 194 4.62 11.19 -11.00
N ALA A 195 3.47 11.73 -10.60
CA ALA A 195 2.24 10.94 -10.42
C ALA A 195 1.77 10.33 -11.75
N LEU A 196 1.70 11.15 -12.80
CA LEU A 196 1.24 10.70 -14.12
C LEU A 196 2.23 9.71 -14.74
N ALA A 197 3.53 10.02 -14.65
CA ALA A 197 4.58 9.12 -15.13
C ALA A 197 4.52 7.76 -14.44
N MET A 198 4.39 7.74 -13.10
CA MET A 198 4.28 6.51 -12.32
C MET A 198 3.02 5.72 -12.67
N ALA A 199 1.86 6.38 -12.81
CA ALA A 199 0.61 5.72 -13.19
C ALA A 199 0.75 5.03 -14.56
N VAL A 200 1.29 5.73 -15.56
CA VAL A 200 1.53 5.15 -16.90
C VAL A 200 2.56 4.03 -16.83
N GLY A 201 3.65 4.20 -16.06
CA GLY A 201 4.66 3.18 -15.85
C GLY A 201 4.09 1.88 -15.29
N VAL A 202 3.20 1.96 -14.30
CA VAL A 202 2.51 0.78 -13.76
C VAL A 202 1.54 0.18 -14.78
N LEU A 203 0.78 1.00 -15.52
CA LEU A 203 -0.08 0.50 -16.60
C LEU A 203 0.73 -0.24 -17.68
N MET A 204 1.92 0.25 -18.03
CA MET A 204 2.84 -0.44 -18.93
C MET A 204 3.32 -1.78 -18.35
N LEU A 205 3.68 -1.79 -17.07
CA LEU A 205 4.07 -3.02 -16.36
C LEU A 205 2.95 -4.06 -16.39
N ILE A 206 1.72 -3.67 -16.08
CA ILE A 206 0.53 -4.53 -16.15
C ILE A 206 0.33 -5.01 -17.58
N GLY A 207 0.40 -4.11 -18.57
CA GLY A 207 0.29 -4.46 -19.98
C GLY A 207 1.31 -5.52 -20.41
N PHE A 208 2.57 -5.37 -20.03
CA PHE A 208 3.61 -6.36 -20.30
C PHE A 208 3.37 -7.68 -19.57
N ALA A 209 2.90 -7.64 -18.33
CA ALA A 209 2.54 -8.82 -17.56
C ALA A 209 1.42 -9.61 -18.22
N VAL A 210 0.33 -8.93 -18.61
CA VAL A 210 -0.83 -9.54 -19.28
C VAL A 210 -0.43 -10.13 -20.64
N VAL A 211 0.32 -9.39 -21.45
CA VAL A 211 0.77 -9.90 -22.76
C VAL A 211 1.65 -11.14 -22.60
N LYS A 212 2.54 -11.16 -21.60
CA LYS A 212 3.39 -12.32 -21.30
C LYS A 212 2.53 -13.51 -20.86
N ASP A 213 1.60 -13.32 -19.93
CA ASP A 213 0.73 -14.38 -19.41
C ASP A 213 -0.18 -14.97 -20.50
N VAL A 214 -0.83 -14.12 -21.30
CA VAL A 214 -1.69 -14.57 -22.41
C VAL A 214 -0.88 -15.35 -23.45
N ARG A 215 0.35 -14.92 -23.77
CA ARG A 215 1.22 -15.64 -24.70
C ARG A 215 1.67 -16.98 -24.13
N GLN A 216 2.01 -17.04 -22.84
CA GLN A 216 2.39 -18.26 -22.15
C GLN A 216 1.23 -19.27 -22.18
N ARG A 217 0.02 -18.86 -21.79
CA ARG A 217 -1.18 -19.72 -21.82
C ARG A 217 -1.50 -20.24 -23.21
N ARG A 218 -1.30 -19.44 -24.27
CA ARG A 218 -1.47 -19.89 -25.66
C ARG A 218 -0.46 -20.95 -26.04
N LEU A 219 0.79 -20.82 -25.60
CA LEU A 219 1.84 -21.81 -25.84
C LEU A 219 1.58 -23.09 -25.05
N ASP A 220 1.18 -22.99 -23.78
CA ASP A 220 0.86 -24.14 -22.94
C ASP A 220 -0.33 -24.92 -23.51
N ARG A 221 -1.39 -24.22 -23.93
CA ARG A 221 -2.54 -24.82 -24.61
C ARG A 221 -2.16 -25.45 -25.96
N ALA A 222 -1.27 -24.83 -26.74
CA ALA A 222 -0.77 -25.41 -27.97
C ALA A 222 0.12 -26.65 -27.72
N GLY A 223 0.86 -26.68 -26.62
CA GLY A 223 1.65 -27.83 -26.16
C GLY A 223 0.75 -29.01 -25.77
N LEU A 224 -0.30 -28.76 -24.98
CA LEU A 224 -1.28 -29.76 -24.58
C LEU A 224 -2.04 -30.36 -25.77
N LEU A 225 -2.37 -29.55 -26.78
CA LEU A 225 -3.01 -30.04 -28.01
C LEU A 225 -2.06 -30.89 -28.88
N ARG A 226 -0.75 -30.59 -28.86
CA ARG A 226 0.27 -31.39 -29.56
C ARG A 226 0.54 -32.72 -28.86
N SER A 227 0.49 -32.78 -27.53
CA SER A 227 0.63 -34.03 -26.78
C SER A 227 -0.64 -34.89 -26.79
N ALA A 228 -1.81 -34.30 -27.05
CA ALA A 228 -3.10 -35.01 -27.17
C ALA A 228 -3.45 -35.49 -28.58
N ALA A 229 -2.66 -35.14 -29.61
CA ALA A 229 -2.91 -35.56 -30.98
C ALA A 229 -2.41 -37.01 -31.22
N PRO A 230 -3.27 -37.96 -31.66
CA PRO A 230 -2.82 -39.31 -31.99
C PRO A 230 -2.13 -39.32 -33.37
N GLY A 231 -0.84 -39.62 -33.38
CA GLY A 231 -0.14 -40.19 -34.54
C GLY A 231 0.48 -39.20 -35.55
N ALA A 232 1.75 -38.85 -35.33
CA ALA A 232 2.75 -38.82 -36.39
C ALA A 232 4.03 -39.45 -35.82
N GLY A 233 4.21 -40.74 -36.08
CA GLY A 233 5.31 -41.52 -35.53
C GLY A 233 6.67 -41.26 -36.20
N GLY A 234 7.74 -41.56 -35.45
CA GLY A 234 9.05 -41.88 -36.02
C GLY A 234 10.26 -41.63 -35.10
N GLY A 235 10.61 -42.60 -34.24
CA GLY A 235 12.01 -42.94 -33.95
C GLY A 235 12.51 -42.96 -32.49
N GLY A 236 12.73 -44.17 -31.95
CA GLY A 236 13.77 -44.49 -30.94
C GLY A 236 13.32 -44.63 -29.47
N THR A 237 12.77 -45.77 -29.03
CA THR A 237 13.43 -46.95 -28.39
C THR A 237 13.76 -46.84 -26.89
N GLY A 238 13.23 -47.82 -26.13
CA GLY A 238 13.66 -48.23 -24.78
C GLY A 238 12.58 -47.96 -23.73
N ALA A 239 11.73 -48.94 -23.37
CA ALA A 239 11.89 -49.82 -22.19
C ALA A 239 11.56 -49.06 -20.87
N GLU A 240 10.73 -49.50 -19.93
CA GLU A 240 10.11 -50.78 -19.59
C GLU A 240 9.10 -50.54 -18.45
N GLY A 241 8.08 -51.41 -18.32
CA GLY A 241 7.35 -51.69 -17.08
C GLY A 241 6.18 -50.74 -16.71
N SER A 242 5.04 -51.20 -16.23
CA SER A 242 4.50 -52.54 -16.00
C SER A 242 2.98 -52.40 -15.91
N ALA A 243 2.26 -53.42 -16.37
CA ALA A 243 0.82 -53.48 -16.38
C ALA A 243 0.22 -53.86 -15.01
N ALA A 244 -1.08 -53.57 -14.91
CA ALA A 244 -2.10 -54.11 -14.00
C ALA A 244 -2.11 -53.61 -12.54
N ASP A 245 -3.16 -52.88 -12.19
CA ASP A 245 -4.34 -53.52 -11.59
C ASP A 245 -5.58 -52.62 -11.72
N ALA A 246 -6.72 -53.26 -11.97
CA ALA A 246 -8.02 -52.63 -12.18
C ALA A 246 -8.93 -52.97 -10.99
N GLY A 247 -9.58 -51.96 -10.40
CA GLY A 247 -10.71 -52.19 -9.51
C GLY A 247 -10.84 -51.16 -8.40
N GLY A 248 -11.81 -50.26 -8.52
CA GLY A 248 -12.14 -49.32 -7.45
C GLY A 248 -13.09 -48.21 -7.89
N THR A 249 -14.36 -48.56 -8.05
CA THR A 249 -15.48 -47.61 -8.10
C THR A 249 -15.53 -46.80 -6.80
N GLY A 250 -14.88 -45.65 -6.80
CA GLY A 250 -15.05 -44.60 -5.80
C GLY A 250 -15.34 -43.31 -6.54
N ALA A 251 -16.50 -42.70 -6.30
CA ALA A 251 -16.91 -41.44 -6.87
C ALA A 251 -15.78 -40.41 -6.75
N SER A 252 -15.21 -39.98 -7.88
CA SER A 252 -14.29 -38.87 -7.94
C SER A 252 -15.06 -37.60 -7.60
N VAL A 253 -15.01 -37.21 -6.33
CA VAL A 253 -15.19 -35.81 -5.95
C VAL A 253 -14.23 -35.02 -6.84
N PRO A 254 -14.69 -34.03 -7.64
CA PRO A 254 -13.77 -33.25 -8.43
C PRO A 254 -12.81 -32.58 -7.45
N ALA A 255 -11.52 -32.90 -7.55
CA ALA A 255 -10.50 -32.21 -6.77
C ALA A 255 -10.61 -30.73 -7.14
N GLU A 256 -11.20 -29.92 -6.25
CA GLU A 256 -11.15 -28.47 -6.38
C GLU A 256 -9.68 -28.08 -6.48
N ASP A 257 -9.32 -27.38 -7.55
CA ASP A 257 -7.97 -26.91 -7.80
C ASP A 257 -7.42 -26.23 -6.52
N PRO A 258 -6.32 -26.72 -5.91
CA PRO A 258 -5.84 -26.25 -4.61
C PRO A 258 -5.69 -24.72 -4.53
N MET A 259 -5.38 -24.08 -5.66
CA MET A 259 -5.32 -22.63 -5.78
C MET A 259 -6.70 -21.95 -5.63
N ASN A 260 -7.76 -22.51 -6.22
CA ASN A 260 -9.12 -22.00 -6.07
C ASN A 260 -9.61 -22.15 -4.63
N SER A 261 -9.22 -23.22 -3.93
CA SER A 261 -9.55 -23.45 -2.53
C SER A 261 -8.85 -22.43 -1.60
N LEU A 262 -7.57 -22.10 -1.86
CA LEU A 262 -6.85 -21.08 -1.09
C LEU A 262 -7.45 -19.68 -1.26
N PHE A 263 -7.77 -19.27 -2.48
CA PHE A 263 -8.36 -17.95 -2.73
C PHE A 263 -9.79 -17.84 -2.18
N SER A 264 -10.58 -18.92 -2.22
CA SER A 264 -11.93 -18.91 -1.67
C SER A 264 -11.92 -18.81 -0.14
N ALA A 265 -11.01 -19.51 0.54
CA ALA A 265 -10.84 -19.43 1.99
C ALA A 265 -10.40 -18.02 2.44
N SER A 266 -9.40 -17.44 1.77
CA SER A 266 -8.95 -16.06 2.01
C SER A 266 -10.07 -15.04 1.77
N ALA A 267 -10.82 -15.17 0.67
CA ALA A 267 -11.94 -14.29 0.36
C ALA A 267 -13.08 -14.41 1.40
N ALA A 268 -13.42 -15.63 1.84
CA ALA A 268 -14.42 -15.86 2.87
C ALA A 268 -14.00 -15.24 4.22
N ARG A 269 -12.72 -15.38 4.59
CA ARG A 269 -12.14 -14.75 5.78
C ARG A 269 -12.29 -13.23 5.72
N LEU A 270 -11.92 -12.60 4.60
CA LEU A 270 -12.03 -11.15 4.44
C LEU A 270 -13.48 -10.66 4.51
N ARG A 271 -14.42 -11.35 3.85
CA ARG A 271 -15.85 -11.01 3.90
C ARG A 271 -16.42 -11.06 5.32
N ARG A 272 -15.99 -12.02 6.14
CA ARG A 272 -16.44 -12.15 7.54
C ARG A 272 -16.10 -10.92 8.38
N TYR A 273 -14.97 -10.26 8.10
CA TYR A 273 -14.50 -9.09 8.84
C TYR A 273 -14.75 -7.77 8.12
N LEU A 274 -15.58 -7.78 7.06
CA LEU A 274 -15.92 -6.58 6.30
C LEU A 274 -16.39 -5.41 7.19
N PRO A 275 -17.26 -5.59 8.21
CA PRO A 275 -17.66 -4.47 9.07
C PRO A 275 -16.49 -3.78 9.76
N LEU A 276 -15.43 -4.52 10.11
CA LEU A 276 -14.24 -3.96 10.74
C LEU A 276 -13.42 -3.14 9.73
N PHE A 277 -13.35 -3.58 8.48
CA PHE A 277 -12.71 -2.83 7.39
C PHE A 277 -13.50 -1.57 7.01
N MET A 278 -14.84 -1.62 7.10
CA MET A 278 -15.67 -0.43 6.91
C MET A 278 -15.40 0.63 7.99
N VAL A 279 -15.28 0.22 9.26
CA VAL A 279 -14.90 1.15 10.35
C VAL A 279 -13.50 1.72 10.13
N LEU A 280 -12.57 0.90 9.63
CA LEU A 280 -11.22 1.35 9.28
C LEU A 280 -11.25 2.39 8.15
N GLY A 281 -11.95 2.09 7.05
CA GLY A 281 -12.12 3.00 5.92
C GLY A 281 -12.77 4.32 6.32
N ALA A 282 -13.80 4.26 7.17
CA ALA A 282 -14.44 5.44 7.75
C ALA A 282 -13.47 6.31 8.55
N GLY A 283 -12.65 5.70 9.42
CA GLY A 283 -11.68 6.43 10.24
C GLY A 283 -10.55 7.05 9.42
N VAL A 284 -10.03 6.33 8.42
CA VAL A 284 -8.99 6.85 7.51
C VAL A 284 -9.54 7.98 6.64
N CYS A 285 -10.76 7.83 6.10
CA CYS A 285 -11.40 8.85 5.28
C CYS A 285 -11.74 10.11 6.09
N LEU A 286 -12.22 9.95 7.34
CA LEU A 286 -12.43 11.05 8.26
C LEU A 286 -11.13 11.81 8.54
N LEU A 287 -10.04 11.10 8.79
CA LEU A 287 -8.74 11.73 9.06
C LEU A 287 -8.21 12.50 7.83
N ALA A 288 -8.39 11.93 6.63
CA ALA A 288 -8.08 12.61 5.36
C ALA A 288 -8.97 13.85 5.14
N GLN A 289 -10.26 13.77 5.46
CA GLN A 289 -11.21 14.88 5.32
C GLN A 289 -10.89 16.06 6.26
N MET A 290 -10.31 15.79 7.43
CA MET A 290 -9.85 16.84 8.34
C MET A 290 -8.56 17.52 7.88
N HIS A 291 -8.02 17.15 6.71
CA HIS A 291 -6.82 17.72 6.06
C HIS A 291 -5.55 17.72 6.94
N VAL A 292 -5.52 16.85 7.94
CA VAL A 292 -4.35 16.63 8.81
C VAL A 292 -3.56 15.39 8.41
N PHE A 293 -3.97 14.69 7.35
CA PHE A 293 -3.38 13.41 6.96
C PHE A 293 -3.25 13.24 5.44
N GLY A 294 -2.02 13.14 4.96
CA GLY A 294 -1.66 12.90 3.56
C GLY A 294 -1.36 11.43 3.32
N GLY A 295 -2.06 10.79 2.39
CA GLY A 295 -1.88 9.38 2.07
C GLY A 295 -0.56 9.09 1.37
N GLY A 296 0.03 10.10 0.72
CA GLY A 296 1.24 10.04 -0.09
C GLY A 296 2.23 11.14 0.29
N GLU A 297 3.46 11.01 -0.17
CA GLU A 297 4.51 11.99 0.15
C GLU A 297 4.18 13.33 -0.50
N ALA A 298 3.92 13.32 -1.81
CA ALA A 298 3.55 14.51 -2.56
C ALA A 298 2.24 15.13 -2.03
N THR A 299 1.28 14.31 -1.59
CA THR A 299 0.00 14.83 -1.08
C THR A 299 0.14 15.51 0.26
N SER A 300 1.09 15.10 1.11
CA SER A 300 1.37 15.78 2.38
C SER A 300 1.79 17.24 2.16
N PHE A 301 2.63 17.51 1.16
CA PHE A 301 3.02 18.89 0.79
C PHE A 301 1.88 19.68 0.16
N LEU A 302 1.05 19.06 -0.67
CA LEU A 302 -0.09 19.73 -1.31
C LEU A 302 -1.16 20.10 -0.27
N ILE A 303 -1.44 19.20 0.68
CA ILE A 303 -2.35 19.45 1.81
C ILE A 303 -1.82 20.59 2.69
N ALA A 304 -0.51 20.61 2.98
CA ALA A 304 0.11 21.70 3.74
C ALA A 304 -0.06 23.07 3.07
N LYS A 305 -0.11 23.11 1.72
CA LYS A 305 -0.37 24.32 0.92
C LYS A 305 -1.86 24.62 0.73
N GLY A 306 -2.76 23.78 1.23
CA GLY A 306 -4.20 23.91 1.04
C GLY A 306 -4.72 23.46 -0.34
N ASP A 307 -3.87 22.83 -1.16
CA ASP A 307 -4.28 22.28 -2.46
C ASP A 307 -4.82 20.85 -2.32
N TYR A 308 -6.07 20.76 -1.85
CA TYR A 308 -6.73 19.47 -1.64
C TYR A 308 -7.16 18.80 -2.96
N ALA A 309 -7.43 19.60 -4.01
CA ALA A 309 -7.81 19.07 -5.31
C ALA A 309 -6.61 18.41 -6.01
N GLY A 310 -5.44 19.07 -6.00
CA GLY A 310 -4.19 18.49 -6.48
C GLY A 310 -3.79 17.27 -5.67
N ALA A 311 -3.92 17.32 -4.34
CA ALA A 311 -3.68 16.17 -3.47
C ALA A 311 -4.57 14.96 -3.84
N ALA A 312 -5.87 15.19 -4.04
CA ALA A 312 -6.80 14.15 -4.45
C ALA A 312 -6.46 13.57 -5.82
N GLN A 313 -6.05 14.41 -6.78
CA GLN A 313 -5.66 13.94 -8.09
C GLN A 313 -4.41 13.04 -8.04
N VAL A 314 -3.39 13.45 -7.28
CA VAL A 314 -2.16 12.67 -7.10
C VAL A 314 -2.45 11.31 -6.47
N ASP A 315 -3.23 11.29 -5.38
CA ASP A 315 -3.57 10.03 -4.73
C ASP A 315 -4.52 9.16 -5.54
N PHE A 316 -5.41 9.76 -6.35
CA PHE A 316 -6.24 9.03 -7.29
C PHE A 316 -5.41 8.32 -8.37
N TYR A 317 -4.41 8.98 -8.95
CA TYR A 317 -3.54 8.32 -9.92
C TYR A 317 -2.70 7.21 -9.29
N ARG A 318 -2.31 7.40 -8.03
CA ARG A 318 -1.56 6.41 -7.26
C ARG A 318 -2.35 5.11 -7.05
N VAL A 319 -3.68 5.16 -6.96
CA VAL A 319 -4.55 3.97 -6.86
C VAL A 319 -4.25 2.96 -7.98
N PHE A 320 -4.09 3.42 -9.23
CA PHE A 320 -3.77 2.52 -10.35
C PHE A 320 -2.42 1.81 -10.19
N GLY A 321 -1.50 2.45 -9.47
CA GLY A 321 -0.20 1.89 -9.12
C GLY A 321 -0.29 0.72 -8.13
N PHE A 322 -1.19 0.82 -7.15
CA PHE A 322 -1.24 -0.10 -6.02
C PHE A 322 -2.35 -1.16 -6.11
N VAL A 323 -3.46 -0.89 -6.82
CA VAL A 323 -4.61 -1.81 -6.89
C VAL A 323 -4.23 -3.25 -7.28
N PRO A 324 -3.41 -3.51 -8.32
CA PRO A 324 -3.04 -4.88 -8.68
C PRO A 324 -2.26 -5.58 -7.56
N LEU A 325 -1.32 -4.87 -6.93
CA LEU A 325 -0.51 -5.41 -5.83
C LEU A 325 -1.39 -5.70 -4.61
N ILE A 326 -2.21 -4.74 -4.19
CA ILE A 326 -3.09 -4.85 -3.02
C ILE A 326 -4.09 -6.00 -3.22
N ALA A 327 -4.78 -6.05 -4.37
CA ALA A 327 -5.79 -7.07 -4.63
C ALA A 327 -5.20 -8.48 -4.64
N THR A 328 -4.10 -8.68 -5.37
CA THR A 328 -3.48 -10.02 -5.49
C THR A 328 -2.88 -10.48 -4.18
N THR A 329 -2.17 -9.62 -3.47
CA THR A 329 -1.56 -9.96 -2.17
C THR A 329 -2.61 -10.15 -1.09
N ALA A 330 -3.72 -9.40 -1.09
CA ALA A 330 -4.80 -9.59 -0.13
C ALA A 330 -5.54 -10.92 -0.35
N LEU A 331 -5.81 -11.29 -1.60
CA LEU A 331 -6.42 -12.59 -1.92
C LEU A 331 -5.47 -13.75 -1.62
N ALA A 332 -4.17 -13.60 -1.90
CA ALA A 332 -3.18 -14.63 -1.63
C ALA A 332 -2.95 -14.85 -0.11
N SER A 333 -2.88 -13.77 0.66
CA SER A 333 -2.58 -13.83 2.10
C SER A 333 -3.82 -13.93 3.01
N GLY A 334 -5.00 -13.57 2.49
CA GLY A 334 -6.19 -13.38 3.30
C GLY A 334 -6.10 -12.19 4.27
N ALA A 335 -5.14 -11.27 4.10
CA ALA A 335 -4.96 -10.07 4.90
C ALA A 335 -5.21 -8.81 4.05
N TYR A 336 -6.03 -7.89 4.56
CA TYR A 336 -6.42 -6.65 3.90
C TYR A 336 -5.34 -5.56 4.01
N GLY A 337 -5.47 -4.49 3.22
CA GLY A 337 -4.65 -3.28 3.37
C GLY A 337 -5.31 -2.29 4.33
N ILE A 338 -4.56 -1.70 5.27
CA ILE A 338 -5.14 -0.72 6.21
C ILE A 338 -5.80 0.46 5.47
N ALA A 339 -5.19 0.90 4.37
CA ALA A 339 -5.72 1.96 3.52
C ALA A 339 -6.71 1.45 2.44
N GLY A 340 -7.13 0.18 2.52
CA GLY A 340 -7.90 -0.49 1.47
C GLY A 340 -7.21 -0.40 0.11
N PHE A 341 -7.97 -0.01 -0.92
CA PHE A 341 -7.45 0.29 -2.26
C PHE A 341 -7.00 1.75 -2.43
N THR A 342 -6.64 2.42 -1.33
CA THR A 342 -6.17 3.81 -1.24
C THR A 342 -7.12 4.90 -1.72
N LEU A 343 -8.34 4.55 -2.18
CA LEU A 343 -9.39 5.48 -2.61
C LEU A 343 -9.97 6.33 -1.46
N VAL A 344 -9.81 5.89 -0.21
CA VAL A 344 -10.26 6.63 0.98
C VAL A 344 -9.58 8.00 1.11
N TYR A 345 -8.36 8.16 0.60
CA TYR A 345 -7.61 9.42 0.63
C TYR A 345 -8.18 10.48 -0.33
N PRO A 346 -8.19 10.26 -1.66
CA PRO A 346 -8.66 11.28 -2.60
C PRO A 346 -10.14 11.62 -2.37
N ILE A 347 -10.94 10.64 -1.95
CA ILE A 347 -12.33 10.88 -1.57
C ILE A 347 -12.40 11.75 -0.30
N GLY A 348 -11.65 11.40 0.75
CA GLY A 348 -11.62 12.15 2.00
C GLY A 348 -11.27 13.63 1.78
N TYR A 349 -10.25 13.92 0.98
CA TYR A 349 -9.81 15.30 0.70
C TYR A 349 -10.88 16.19 0.09
N LEU A 350 -11.79 15.60 -0.69
CA LEU A 350 -12.82 16.32 -1.44
C LEU A 350 -14.15 16.40 -0.70
N LEU A 351 -14.33 15.66 0.40
CA LEU A 351 -15.60 15.62 1.10
C LEU A 351 -15.82 16.88 1.96
N PRO A 352 -17.02 17.49 1.89
CA PRO A 352 -17.27 18.77 2.55
C PRO A 352 -17.58 18.63 4.05
N ASN A 353 -17.84 17.42 4.55
CA ASN A 353 -18.29 17.20 5.92
C ASN A 353 -17.76 15.88 6.51
N PRO A 354 -17.31 15.86 7.78
CA PRO A 354 -16.84 14.66 8.47
C PRO A 354 -17.87 13.51 8.52
N TRP A 355 -19.16 13.80 8.65
CA TRP A 355 -20.20 12.76 8.66
C TRP A 355 -20.31 12.04 7.31
N LEU A 356 -20.17 12.78 6.21
CA LEU A 356 -20.11 12.20 4.88
C LEU A 356 -18.82 11.39 4.73
N ALA A 357 -17.69 11.86 5.26
CA ALA A 357 -16.43 11.10 5.24
C ALA A 357 -16.53 9.76 5.96
N VAL A 358 -17.21 9.70 7.11
CA VAL A 358 -17.45 8.44 7.81
C VAL A 358 -18.30 7.48 6.98
N VAL A 359 -19.41 7.96 6.41
CA VAL A 359 -20.33 7.11 5.63
C VAL A 359 -19.68 6.65 4.32
N VAL A 360 -19.09 7.57 3.56
CA VAL A 360 -18.46 7.25 2.27
C VAL A 360 -17.21 6.42 2.51
N GLY A 361 -16.39 6.74 3.51
CA GLY A 361 -15.22 5.95 3.89
C GLY A 361 -15.57 4.53 4.30
N ALA A 362 -16.74 4.30 4.91
CA ALA A 362 -17.23 2.96 5.22
C ALA A 362 -17.66 2.16 3.97
N LEU A 363 -18.03 2.83 2.87
CA LEU A 363 -18.49 2.19 1.63
C LEU A 363 -17.34 1.82 0.68
N VAL A 364 -16.19 2.49 0.79
CA VAL A 364 -14.99 2.35 -0.05
C VAL A 364 -14.16 1.14 0.38
#